data_AF-A0A497RJT8-F1
#
_entry.id   AF-A0A497RJT8-F1
#
_cell.length_a   1.000
_cell.length_b   1.000
_cell.length_c   1.000
_cell.angle_alpha   90.00
_cell.angle_beta   90.00
_cell.angle_gamma   90.00
#
_symmetry.space_group_name_H-M   'P 1'
#
loop_
_entity.id
_entity.type
_entity.pdbx_description
1 polymer ?
#
loop_
_entity_poly.entity_id
_entity_poly.type
_entity_poly.pdbx_seq_one_letter_code
_entity_poly.pdbx_strand_id
1 'polypeptide(L)'
;MSGWTKLLFTFEKISDANEIFLIEFKELPNVRLSGGGVKVLSNGTWQNIEPYNLAPDPPDNTTSYSVIPYLNGIILFNNFDTANLNFIQIDIRKFLLIRQVKGTGTVPLIDGYEYETNGSISNSKITLSANQYALFWRGKKPTLGTYLTSDLESTNGCKIEVIDSDGTTKITEFWLQYGHGSFKLDYSRFTGGGVGGYVATAVYSDNHCPPAIIIYLAWRERKGYLQTWILIQDEQIRPAYINDPNTTTNRRLDRVCKRIIIFENYEDAGFYGHGIEWDAHDTNRDLRFSQLDLIAYKYDETNDRWIVRKKCKLICHTDIHNYDESGATIGFGILASGDGRNMDENRRIDDNYKAYKVFPSALAGWKDYTWNKDDYTWVEDHSAVRLIMYHFGKTLYVYTHYLEKGGTLVGSTYKYGRWHDTLHYFCWLYYDDWADKTLDAGTIIAYSLQTYYSSSDFYEDPPPTETDYGSDTTFIDKYFPILIETTDTSTYSETITTTVEEAITEVLVSESGSGLDAILSFKTLPISETSTSTDLILALKQLSIPETASSLETLLMNKQLITSDSVLGTDEILKSLQFYVQDSSSSLESIKLPSTTLLVLESSVG
;
A
#
# COMPACT_ATOMS: atom_id res chain seq x y z
N MET A 1 6.91 3.11 20.25
CA MET A 1 5.72 2.97 19.40
C MET A 1 6.12 2.11 18.24
N SER A 2 5.61 0.89 18.14
CA SER A 2 5.71 0.08 16.92
C SER A 2 4.98 0.82 15.81
N GLY A 3 5.59 0.94 14.63
CA GLY A 3 4.87 1.43 13.45
C GLY A 3 3.71 0.48 13.15
N TRP A 4 2.51 1.03 12.93
CA TRP A 4 1.35 0.21 12.61
C TRP A 4 1.23 0.13 11.10
N THR A 5 1.33 -1.08 10.56
CA THR A 5 0.90 -1.37 9.19
C THR A 5 -0.56 -1.77 9.25
N LYS A 6 -1.40 -1.10 8.47
CA LYS A 6 -2.83 -1.36 8.42
C LYS A 6 -3.19 -1.88 7.03
N LEU A 7 -3.67 -3.12 7.00
CA LEU A 7 -4.35 -3.63 5.82
C LEU A 7 -5.63 -2.80 5.61
N LEU A 8 -5.77 -2.18 4.44
CA LEU A 8 -7.02 -1.51 4.07
C LEU A 8 -7.99 -2.51 3.46
N PHE A 9 -7.63 -3.04 2.30
CA PHE A 9 -8.53 -3.88 1.52
C PHE A 9 -7.81 -5.11 1.03
N THR A 10 -8.56 -6.20 0.98
CA THR A 10 -8.22 -7.40 0.25
C THR A 10 -9.25 -7.62 -0.85
N PHE A 11 -8.75 -8.08 -1.99
CA PHE A 11 -9.51 -8.17 -3.21
C PHE A 11 -9.58 -9.62 -3.69
N GLU A 12 -10.79 -10.05 -4.01
CA GLU A 12 -10.99 -11.28 -4.75
C GLU A 12 -11.12 -10.97 -6.23
N LYS A 13 -10.27 -11.60 -7.04
CA LYS A 13 -10.35 -11.52 -8.49
C LYS A 13 -11.53 -12.37 -8.97
N ILE A 14 -12.43 -11.76 -9.74
CA ILE A 14 -13.61 -12.41 -10.28
C ILE A 14 -13.55 -12.36 -11.82
N SER A 15 -13.92 -13.47 -12.46
CA SER A 15 -14.14 -13.51 -13.91
C SER A 15 -15.62 -13.30 -14.23
N ASP A 16 -15.91 -12.34 -15.11
CA ASP A 16 -17.21 -12.16 -15.77
C ASP A 16 -17.03 -12.45 -17.28
N ALA A 17 -18.07 -12.92 -17.95
CA ALA A 17 -18.04 -13.13 -19.40
C ALA A 17 -18.04 -11.81 -20.20
N ASN A 18 -18.54 -10.72 -19.61
CA ASN A 18 -18.72 -9.42 -20.27
C ASN A 18 -17.63 -8.40 -19.89
N GLU A 19 -16.93 -8.64 -18.79
CA GLU A 19 -15.83 -7.78 -18.33
C GLU A 19 -14.62 -8.61 -18.01
N ILE A 20 -13.51 -8.20 -18.63
CA ILE A 20 -12.30 -9.01 -18.66
C ILE A 20 -11.82 -9.25 -17.22
N PHE A 21 -11.97 -8.27 -16.30
CA PHE A 21 -11.64 -8.40 -14.88
C PHE A 21 -12.46 -7.52 -13.94
N LEU A 22 -12.77 -8.07 -12.76
CA LEU A 22 -13.39 -7.40 -11.62
C LEU A 22 -12.63 -7.72 -10.34
N ILE A 23 -12.65 -6.79 -9.39
CA ILE A 23 -12.30 -7.07 -8.00
C ILE A 23 -13.49 -6.83 -7.08
N GLU A 24 -13.65 -7.71 -6.10
CA GLU A 24 -14.62 -7.58 -5.01
C GLU A 24 -13.88 -7.34 -3.70
N PHE A 25 -14.39 -6.39 -2.90
CA PHE A 25 -13.84 -6.11 -1.57
C PHE A 25 -14.29 -7.19 -0.60
N LYS A 26 -13.35 -7.87 0.07
CA LYS A 26 -13.72 -8.79 1.16
C LYS A 26 -14.38 -8.05 2.32
N GLU A 27 -13.91 -6.85 2.62
CA GLU A 27 -14.37 -6.04 3.74
C GLU A 27 -15.74 -5.37 3.45
N LEU A 28 -16.09 -5.22 2.17
CA LEU A 28 -17.28 -4.52 1.70
C LEU A 28 -18.00 -5.35 0.60
N PRO A 29 -18.66 -6.46 0.96
CA PRO A 29 -19.31 -7.32 -0.02
C PRO A 29 -20.41 -6.58 -0.77
N ASN A 30 -20.79 -7.08 -1.93
CA ASN A 30 -21.77 -6.45 -2.83
C ASN A 30 -21.27 -5.15 -3.48
N VAL A 31 -19.97 -4.86 -3.41
CA VAL A 31 -19.32 -3.74 -4.10
C VAL A 31 -18.14 -4.28 -4.91
N ARG A 32 -18.06 -3.89 -6.18
CA ARG A 32 -17.00 -4.29 -7.11
C ARG A 32 -16.38 -3.11 -7.81
N LEU A 33 -15.10 -3.24 -8.15
CA LEU A 33 -14.40 -2.32 -9.06
C LEU A 33 -14.08 -3.01 -10.38
N SER A 34 -14.09 -2.21 -11.44
CA SER A 34 -13.79 -2.56 -12.82
C SER A 34 -12.94 -1.46 -13.44
N GLY A 35 -12.41 -1.68 -14.66
CA GLY A 35 -11.77 -0.60 -15.42
C GLY A 35 -12.70 0.58 -15.71
N GLY A 36 -14.02 0.34 -15.68
CA GLY A 36 -15.07 1.33 -15.96
C GLY A 36 -15.59 2.12 -14.77
N GLY A 37 -15.35 1.64 -13.55
CA GLY A 37 -15.87 2.26 -12.33
C GLY A 37 -16.39 1.26 -11.29
N VAL A 38 -17.39 1.71 -10.53
CA VAL A 38 -17.95 0.96 -9.40
C VAL A 38 -19.25 0.26 -9.79
N LYS A 39 -19.37 -0.99 -9.37
CA LYS A 39 -20.59 -1.81 -9.48
C LYS A 39 -21.08 -2.22 -8.11
N VAL A 40 -22.39 -2.38 -7.98
CA VAL A 40 -23.04 -2.83 -6.74
C VAL A 40 -24.05 -3.93 -7.02
N LEU A 41 -24.21 -4.87 -6.09
CA LEU A 41 -25.28 -5.87 -6.17
C LEU A 41 -26.60 -5.23 -5.73
N SER A 42 -27.60 -5.27 -6.60
CA SER A 42 -28.91 -4.66 -6.37
C SER A 42 -30.00 -5.55 -6.93
N ASN A 43 -30.92 -6.01 -6.08
CA ASN A 43 -31.95 -6.99 -6.40
C ASN A 43 -31.36 -8.28 -7.02
N GLY A 44 -30.24 -8.76 -6.46
CA GLY A 44 -29.55 -9.97 -6.92
C GLY A 44 -28.83 -9.83 -8.27
N THR A 45 -28.76 -8.63 -8.84
CA THR A 45 -28.07 -8.36 -10.11
C THR A 45 -27.03 -7.26 -9.95
N TRP A 46 -25.85 -7.43 -10.57
CA TRP A 46 -24.81 -6.39 -10.56
C TRP A 46 -25.21 -5.21 -11.46
N GLN A 47 -25.17 -4.01 -10.89
CA GLN A 47 -25.54 -2.77 -11.58
C GLN A 47 -24.44 -1.72 -11.40
N ASN A 48 -24.29 -0.85 -12.40
CA ASN A 48 -23.31 0.23 -12.40
C ASN A 48 -23.74 1.39 -11.51
N ILE A 49 -22.78 2.03 -10.85
CA ILE A 49 -22.95 3.38 -10.31
C ILE A 49 -22.63 4.37 -11.43
N GLU A 50 -23.58 5.22 -11.80
CA GLU A 50 -23.39 6.20 -12.87
C GLU A 50 -22.77 7.51 -12.33
N PRO A 51 -21.84 8.13 -13.08
CA PRO A 51 -21.42 7.76 -14.44
C PRO A 51 -20.48 6.54 -14.43
N TYR A 52 -20.70 5.63 -15.38
CA TYR A 52 -19.88 4.43 -15.57
C TYR A 52 -19.32 4.34 -16.99
N ASN A 53 -18.04 4.01 -17.13
CA ASN A 53 -17.40 3.90 -18.43
C ASN A 53 -17.38 2.45 -18.90
N LEU A 54 -18.18 2.17 -19.94
CA LEU A 54 -18.09 0.89 -20.63
C LEU A 54 -16.69 0.71 -21.24
N ALA A 55 -16.28 -0.55 -21.38
CA ALA A 55 -15.09 -0.89 -22.14
C ALA A 55 -15.20 -0.29 -23.56
N PRO A 56 -14.19 0.46 -24.05
CA PRO A 56 -14.25 1.08 -25.37
C PRO A 56 -14.21 0.01 -26.48
N ASP A 57 -15.01 0.23 -27.52
CA ASP A 57 -15.02 -0.55 -28.76
C ASP A 57 -14.99 0.42 -29.97
N PRO A 58 -13.88 0.50 -30.73
CA PRO A 58 -12.66 -0.30 -30.63
C PRO A 58 -11.83 0.00 -29.37
N PRO A 59 -10.87 -0.86 -29.00
CA PRO A 59 -9.98 -0.61 -27.87
C PRO A 59 -9.33 0.78 -27.94
N ASP A 60 -9.54 1.58 -26.91
CA ASP A 60 -8.95 2.90 -26.73
C ASP A 60 -8.47 3.07 -25.28
N ASN A 61 -7.72 4.13 -25.07
CA ASN A 61 -7.05 4.53 -23.87
C ASN A 61 -7.98 5.40 -23.01
N THR A 62 -8.70 4.79 -22.07
CA THR A 62 -9.72 5.48 -21.25
C THR A 62 -9.45 5.32 -19.75
N THR A 63 -9.17 6.42 -19.05
CA THR A 63 -9.09 6.42 -17.58
C THR A 63 -10.47 6.73 -17.01
N SER A 64 -10.97 5.89 -16.10
CA SER A 64 -12.31 6.07 -15.52
C SER A 64 -12.25 6.79 -14.19
N TYR A 65 -11.32 6.39 -13.31
CA TYR A 65 -11.20 6.97 -11.98
C TYR A 65 -9.75 7.17 -11.56
N SER A 66 -9.50 8.30 -10.89
CA SER A 66 -8.35 8.44 -9.98
C SER A 66 -8.78 7.98 -8.60
N VAL A 67 -7.87 7.35 -7.89
CA VAL A 67 -8.11 6.76 -6.58
C VAL A 67 -7.03 7.24 -5.63
N ILE A 68 -7.45 7.77 -4.49
CA ILE A 68 -6.56 8.24 -3.43
C ILE A 68 -6.85 7.43 -2.15
N PRO A 69 -5.89 6.66 -1.64
CA PRO A 69 -6.03 5.97 -0.37
C PRO A 69 -5.89 6.94 0.80
N TYR A 70 -6.70 6.73 1.84
CA TYR A 70 -6.65 7.39 3.15
C TYR A 70 -6.58 6.31 4.25
N LEU A 71 -6.39 6.70 5.51
CA LEU A 71 -6.14 5.75 6.62
C LEU A 71 -7.20 4.64 6.80
N ASN A 72 -8.43 4.86 6.34
CA ASN A 72 -9.54 3.92 6.50
C ASN A 72 -10.17 3.48 5.16
N GLY A 73 -9.59 3.82 4.02
CA GLY A 73 -10.17 3.39 2.75
C GLY A 73 -9.59 4.07 1.52
N ILE A 74 -10.44 4.22 0.49
CA ILE A 74 -10.08 4.89 -0.77
C ILE A 74 -11.18 5.88 -1.18
N ILE A 75 -10.76 6.96 -1.84
CA ILE A 75 -11.66 7.93 -2.47
C ILE A 75 -11.43 7.85 -3.97
N LEU A 76 -12.50 7.58 -4.72
CA LEU A 76 -12.49 7.56 -6.17
C LEU A 76 -13.08 8.86 -6.71
N PHE A 77 -12.41 9.42 -7.71
CA PHE A 77 -12.79 10.62 -8.44
C PHE A 77 -13.15 10.22 -9.86
N ASN A 78 -14.39 10.46 -10.28
CA ASN A 78 -14.75 10.25 -11.68
C ASN A 78 -14.10 11.34 -12.53
N ASN A 79 -13.33 10.91 -13.52
CA ASN A 79 -12.45 11.77 -14.30
C ASN A 79 -12.85 11.92 -15.77
N PHE A 80 -13.97 11.32 -16.19
CA PHE A 80 -14.24 11.19 -17.62
C PHE A 80 -15.05 12.36 -18.18
N ASP A 81 -16.05 12.81 -17.43
CA ASP A 81 -17.02 13.79 -17.93
C ASP A 81 -16.95 15.09 -17.13
N THR A 82 -16.53 16.19 -17.78
CA THR A 82 -16.54 17.52 -17.16
C THR A 82 -17.94 17.95 -16.72
N ALA A 83 -18.99 17.39 -17.32
CA ALA A 83 -20.37 17.65 -16.95
C ALA A 83 -20.82 16.86 -15.70
N ASN A 84 -20.22 15.69 -15.44
CA ASN A 84 -20.62 14.80 -14.36
C ASN A 84 -19.42 14.40 -13.48
N LEU A 85 -19.37 14.96 -12.28
CA LEU A 85 -18.34 14.66 -11.28
C LEU A 85 -19.00 14.06 -10.05
N ASN A 86 -18.51 12.91 -9.58
CA ASN A 86 -18.85 12.37 -8.28
C ASN A 86 -17.60 11.97 -7.49
N PHE A 87 -17.74 12.03 -6.18
CA PHE A 87 -16.78 11.45 -5.23
C PHE A 87 -17.39 10.17 -4.68
N ILE A 88 -16.62 9.09 -4.69
CA ILE A 88 -17.01 7.81 -4.11
C ILE A 88 -16.01 7.45 -3.03
N GLN A 89 -16.43 7.53 -1.78
CA GLN A 89 -15.64 7.10 -0.62
C GLN A 89 -16.03 5.67 -0.25
N ILE A 90 -15.04 4.78 -0.31
CA ILE A 90 -15.15 3.37 0.10
C ILE A 90 -14.33 3.22 1.37
N ASP A 91 -14.90 2.61 2.41
CA ASP A 91 -14.26 2.55 3.73
C ASP A 91 -14.37 1.17 4.38
N ILE A 92 -13.30 0.76 5.05
CA ILE A 92 -13.16 -0.53 5.76
C ILE A 92 -14.12 -0.63 6.96
N ARG A 93 -14.66 0.51 7.43
CA ARG A 93 -15.74 0.61 8.41
C ARG A 93 -17.11 0.20 7.81
N LYS A 94 -17.10 -0.45 6.65
CA LYS A 94 -18.24 -1.07 5.96
C LYS A 94 -19.27 -0.07 5.48
N PHE A 95 -18.81 1.03 4.88
CA PHE A 95 -19.68 2.01 4.24
C PHE A 95 -19.19 2.45 2.87
N LEU A 96 -20.14 2.96 2.09
CA LEU A 96 -19.95 3.57 0.78
C LEU A 96 -20.69 4.91 0.77
N LEU A 97 -19.98 6.01 0.51
CA LEU A 97 -20.57 7.34 0.32
C LEU A 97 -20.34 7.78 -1.12
N ILE A 98 -21.43 8.06 -1.84
CA ILE A 98 -21.41 8.67 -3.16
C ILE A 98 -21.92 10.09 -3.01
N ARG A 99 -21.16 11.08 -3.48
CA ARG A 99 -21.63 12.45 -3.59
C ARG A 99 -21.48 12.97 -5.01
N GLN A 100 -22.60 13.42 -5.56
CA GLN A 100 -22.61 14.07 -6.86
C GLN A 100 -22.16 15.53 -6.67
N VAL A 101 -21.05 15.90 -7.30
CA VAL A 101 -20.49 17.25 -7.23
C VAL A 101 -21.02 18.09 -8.39
N LYS A 102 -21.08 17.52 -9.60
CA LYS A 102 -21.58 18.18 -10.82
C LYS A 102 -22.50 17.26 -11.60
N GLY A 103 -23.47 17.81 -12.31
CA GLY A 103 -24.34 17.04 -13.20
C GLY A 103 -25.32 16.13 -12.45
N THR A 104 -25.62 14.97 -13.03
CA THR A 104 -26.56 13.98 -12.47
C THR A 104 -25.97 12.57 -12.56
N GLY A 105 -26.08 11.82 -11.47
CA GLY A 105 -25.70 10.41 -11.41
C GLY A 105 -26.85 9.54 -10.91
N THR A 106 -26.73 8.23 -11.10
CA THR A 106 -27.70 7.26 -10.56
C THR A 106 -26.97 6.16 -9.79
N VAL A 107 -27.48 5.83 -8.61
CA VAL A 107 -26.89 4.84 -7.71
C VAL A 107 -27.95 3.77 -7.40
N PRO A 108 -27.74 2.49 -7.77
CA PRO A 108 -28.63 1.41 -7.36
C PRO A 108 -28.64 1.25 -5.83
N LEU A 109 -29.78 0.83 -5.25
CA LEU A 109 -29.82 0.40 -3.85
C LEU A 109 -28.99 -0.88 -3.68
N ILE A 110 -28.17 -0.94 -2.64
CA ILE A 110 -27.23 -2.04 -2.43
C ILE A 110 -27.84 -3.11 -1.53
N ASP A 111 -27.83 -4.35 -1.98
CA ASP A 111 -28.37 -5.48 -1.23
C ASP A 111 -27.66 -5.64 0.12
N GLY A 112 -28.43 -5.68 1.21
CA GLY A 112 -27.90 -5.88 2.56
C GLY A 112 -27.28 -4.65 3.23
N TYR A 113 -27.48 -3.45 2.67
CA TYR A 113 -27.04 -2.18 3.26
C TYR A 113 -28.22 -1.36 3.78
N GLU A 114 -28.00 -0.67 4.90
CA GLU A 114 -28.81 0.49 5.27
C GLU A 114 -28.41 1.68 4.39
N TYR A 115 -29.34 2.61 4.14
CA TYR A 115 -29.05 3.77 3.30
C TYR A 115 -29.72 5.07 3.76
N GLU A 116 -29.09 6.19 3.41
CA GLU A 116 -29.58 7.55 3.59
C GLU A 116 -29.26 8.37 2.35
N THR A 117 -30.21 9.17 1.89
CA THR A 117 -30.01 10.03 0.72
C THR A 117 -30.87 11.28 0.80
N ASN A 118 -30.36 12.37 0.22
CA ASN A 118 -31.15 13.55 -0.10
C ASN A 118 -31.49 13.66 -1.61
N GLY A 119 -31.23 12.59 -2.37
CA GLY A 119 -31.62 12.41 -3.76
C GLY A 119 -33.05 11.91 -3.92
N SER A 120 -33.47 11.66 -5.16
CA SER A 120 -34.79 11.10 -5.48
C SER A 120 -34.72 9.59 -5.68
N ILE A 121 -35.68 8.85 -5.13
CA ILE A 121 -35.70 7.38 -5.20
C ILE A 121 -36.80 6.93 -6.16
N SER A 122 -36.44 6.09 -7.13
CA SER A 122 -37.40 5.45 -8.04
C SER A 122 -36.84 4.12 -8.54
N ASN A 123 -37.66 3.06 -8.60
CA ASN A 123 -37.28 1.75 -9.14
C ASN A 123 -35.97 1.18 -8.56
N SER A 124 -35.80 1.24 -7.24
CA SER A 124 -34.56 0.79 -6.55
C SER A 124 -33.29 1.53 -6.98
N LYS A 125 -33.42 2.75 -7.52
CA LYS A 125 -32.31 3.63 -7.86
C LYS A 125 -32.47 4.98 -7.19
N ILE A 126 -31.36 5.55 -6.76
CA ILE A 126 -31.24 6.91 -6.25
C ILE A 126 -30.68 7.77 -7.37
N THR A 127 -31.42 8.77 -7.81
CA THR A 127 -30.92 9.81 -8.72
C THR A 127 -30.39 10.98 -7.91
N LEU A 128 -29.13 11.33 -8.13
CA LEU A 128 -28.40 12.40 -7.46
C LEU A 128 -28.12 13.53 -8.45
N SER A 129 -28.61 14.73 -8.18
CA SER A 129 -28.18 15.99 -8.76
C SER A 129 -26.98 16.56 -8.00
N ALA A 130 -26.32 17.59 -8.55
CA ALA A 130 -25.22 18.29 -7.89
C ALA A 130 -25.52 18.63 -6.41
N ASN A 131 -24.54 18.37 -5.55
CA ASN A 131 -24.56 18.47 -4.09
C ASN A 131 -25.46 17.47 -3.34
N GLN A 132 -26.04 16.47 -4.03
CA GLN A 132 -26.74 15.37 -3.40
C GLN A 132 -25.83 14.18 -3.14
N TYR A 133 -26.21 13.34 -2.18
CA TYR A 133 -25.44 12.16 -1.78
C TYR A 133 -26.33 10.92 -1.60
N ALA A 134 -25.70 9.76 -1.69
CA ALA A 134 -26.22 8.48 -1.24
C ALA A 134 -25.17 7.84 -0.32
N LEU A 135 -25.55 7.59 0.93
CA LEU A 135 -24.74 6.90 1.92
C LEU A 135 -25.31 5.50 2.12
N PHE A 136 -24.45 4.49 2.06
CA PHE A 136 -24.78 3.10 2.36
C PHE A 136 -23.84 2.59 3.46
N TRP A 137 -24.37 1.86 4.45
CA TRP A 137 -23.53 1.28 5.52
C TRP A 137 -24.05 -0.06 6.02
N ARG A 138 -23.16 -0.80 6.69
CA ARG A 138 -23.48 -2.00 7.47
C ARG A 138 -23.00 -1.81 8.90
N GLY A 139 -23.91 -1.88 9.86
CA GLY A 139 -23.59 -1.67 11.27
C GLY A 139 -23.65 -0.20 11.66
N LYS A 140 -22.49 0.43 11.92
CA LYS A 140 -22.47 1.81 12.44
C LYS A 140 -22.48 2.83 11.31
N LYS A 141 -23.52 3.68 11.29
CA LYS A 141 -23.61 4.81 10.37
C LYS A 141 -22.44 5.80 10.59
N PRO A 142 -21.69 6.19 9.55
CA PRO A 142 -20.67 7.24 9.66
C PRO A 142 -21.29 8.63 9.77
N THR A 143 -20.57 9.58 10.37
CA THR A 143 -20.96 10.98 10.40
C THR A 143 -20.64 11.65 9.07
N LEU A 144 -21.64 12.25 8.44
CA LEU A 144 -21.48 12.95 7.17
C LEU A 144 -20.87 14.35 7.38
N GLY A 145 -19.93 14.68 6.51
CA GLY A 145 -19.46 16.04 6.27
C GLY A 145 -20.16 16.69 5.08
N THR A 146 -19.54 17.73 4.54
CA THR A 146 -20.02 18.55 3.42
C THR A 146 -19.88 17.83 2.09
N TYR A 147 -18.78 17.12 1.88
CA TYR A 147 -18.43 16.35 0.69
C TYR A 147 -18.14 14.89 1.00
N LEU A 148 -17.37 14.63 2.04
CA LEU A 148 -16.96 13.30 2.50
C LEU A 148 -17.51 13.06 3.91
N THR A 149 -17.00 12.04 4.61
CA THR A 149 -17.28 11.89 6.05
C THR A 149 -16.60 12.99 6.86
N SER A 150 -17.20 13.37 7.99
CA SER A 150 -16.73 14.52 8.78
C SER A 150 -15.32 14.32 9.32
N ASP A 151 -14.94 13.07 9.62
CA ASP A 151 -13.59 12.71 10.03
C ASP A 151 -12.57 12.88 8.90
N LEU A 152 -12.94 12.96 7.62
CA LEU A 152 -11.98 13.33 6.57
C LEU A 152 -11.91 14.84 6.35
N GLU A 153 -12.89 15.61 6.82
CA GLU A 153 -12.96 17.08 6.60
C GLU A 153 -12.47 17.89 7.80
N SER A 154 -12.09 17.24 8.90
CA SER A 154 -11.74 17.90 10.15
C SER A 154 -10.49 17.34 10.82
N THR A 155 -9.75 16.47 10.14
CA THR A 155 -8.63 15.71 10.74
C THR A 155 -7.26 16.19 10.28
N ASN A 156 -6.23 15.59 10.89
CA ASN A 156 -4.83 15.82 10.58
C ASN A 156 -4.38 14.96 9.39
N GLY A 157 -3.16 15.22 8.89
CA GLY A 157 -2.54 14.45 7.82
C GLY A 157 -2.24 15.31 6.60
N CYS A 158 -1.99 14.68 5.47
CA CYS A 158 -1.85 15.38 4.20
C CYS A 158 -3.21 15.97 3.77
N LYS A 159 -3.25 17.27 3.47
CA LYS A 159 -4.45 17.99 3.03
C LYS A 159 -4.57 18.00 1.50
N ILE A 160 -5.73 17.65 0.98
CA ILE A 160 -6.02 17.60 -0.45
C ILE A 160 -7.02 18.70 -0.75
N GLU A 161 -6.65 19.64 -1.61
CA GLU A 161 -7.55 20.67 -2.13
C GLU A 161 -7.98 20.28 -3.54
N VAL A 162 -9.24 19.91 -3.75
CA VAL A 162 -9.77 19.64 -5.08
C VAL A 162 -10.22 20.96 -5.71
N ILE A 163 -9.68 21.29 -6.88
CA ILE A 163 -9.94 22.56 -7.58
C ILE A 163 -10.58 22.31 -8.95
N ASP A 164 -11.32 23.31 -9.42
CA ASP A 164 -12.10 23.28 -10.65
C ASP A 164 -11.24 23.42 -11.92
N SER A 165 -11.88 23.38 -13.10
CA SER A 165 -11.24 23.48 -14.41
C SER A 165 -10.66 24.83 -14.75
N ASP A 166 -10.99 25.85 -13.98
CA ASP A 166 -10.32 27.13 -14.04
C ASP A 166 -8.98 27.13 -13.28
N GLY A 167 -8.62 26.03 -12.61
CA GLY A 167 -7.42 25.90 -11.80
C GLY A 167 -7.41 26.78 -10.55
N THR A 168 -8.54 27.41 -10.18
CA THR A 168 -8.61 28.40 -9.09
C THR A 168 -9.79 28.20 -8.15
N THR A 169 -10.92 27.69 -8.62
CA THR A 169 -12.12 27.49 -7.81
C THR A 169 -11.99 26.22 -6.98
N LYS A 170 -11.91 26.34 -5.65
CA LYS A 170 -11.89 25.18 -4.75
C LYS A 170 -13.28 24.51 -4.71
N ILE A 171 -13.33 23.23 -5.04
CA ILE A 171 -14.53 22.38 -4.89
C ILE A 171 -14.66 21.93 -3.44
N THR A 172 -13.63 21.25 -2.94
CA THR A 172 -13.59 20.70 -1.59
C THR A 172 -12.15 20.61 -1.08
N GLU A 173 -12.00 20.37 0.21
CA GLU A 173 -10.74 19.90 0.78
C GLU A 173 -10.98 18.77 1.79
N PHE A 174 -10.01 17.88 1.93
CA PHE A 174 -10.06 16.77 2.88
C PHE A 174 -8.65 16.33 3.29
N TRP A 175 -8.56 15.50 4.32
CA TRP A 175 -7.30 15.02 4.87
C TRP A 175 -7.20 13.49 4.74
N LEU A 176 -6.03 12.99 4.35
CA LEU A 176 -5.80 11.55 4.19
C LEU A 176 -5.73 10.80 5.52
N GLN A 177 -5.76 11.51 6.65
CA GLN A 177 -5.56 10.97 8.00
C GLN A 177 -4.20 10.29 8.21
N TYR A 178 -3.29 10.42 7.23
CA TYR A 178 -1.89 10.10 7.31
C TYR A 178 -1.10 11.12 6.49
N GLY A 179 0.19 11.20 6.76
CA GLY A 179 1.11 12.04 6.01
C GLY A 179 1.17 13.51 6.40
N HIS A 180 1.84 14.31 5.57
CA HIS A 180 2.20 15.69 5.87
C HIS A 180 2.05 16.59 4.63
N GLY A 181 1.85 17.88 4.86
CA GLY A 181 1.74 18.90 3.82
C GLY A 181 0.36 19.00 3.17
N SER A 182 0.30 19.65 2.02
CA SER A 182 -0.94 19.82 1.27
C SER A 182 -0.72 19.83 -0.24
N PHE A 183 -1.64 19.24 -1.00
CA PHE A 183 -1.62 19.26 -2.46
C PHE A 183 -2.94 19.73 -3.06
N LYS A 184 -2.85 20.27 -4.27
CA LYS A 184 -4.00 20.61 -5.11
C LYS A 184 -4.26 19.51 -6.13
N LEU A 185 -5.52 19.16 -6.31
CA LEU A 185 -6.01 18.21 -7.30
C LEU A 185 -6.84 18.98 -8.32
N ASP A 186 -6.24 19.32 -9.45
CA ASP A 186 -6.92 19.96 -10.59
C ASP A 186 -7.74 18.90 -11.33
N TYR A 187 -9.05 18.85 -11.09
CA TYR A 187 -9.88 17.78 -11.67
C TYR A 187 -9.97 17.88 -13.21
N SER A 188 -9.80 19.07 -13.78
CA SER A 188 -10.00 19.27 -15.23
C SER A 188 -8.88 18.75 -16.08
N ARG A 189 -7.68 18.67 -15.48
CA ARG A 189 -6.58 18.04 -16.16
C ARG A 189 -6.93 16.61 -16.44
N PHE A 190 -7.76 15.91 -15.64
CA PHE A 190 -8.08 14.49 -15.82
C PHE A 190 -8.96 14.14 -17.04
N THR A 191 -9.62 15.10 -17.69
CA THR A 191 -10.68 14.81 -18.69
C THR A 191 -10.20 14.76 -20.14
N GLY A 192 -8.92 14.95 -20.41
CA GLY A 192 -8.41 15.17 -21.78
C GLY A 192 -7.99 13.93 -22.56
N GLY A 193 -8.83 12.88 -22.72
CA GLY A 193 -8.74 11.79 -23.72
C GLY A 193 -7.41 11.06 -23.95
N GLY A 194 -6.39 11.33 -23.15
CA GLY A 194 -5.02 10.96 -23.38
C GLY A 194 -4.48 10.44 -22.07
N VAL A 195 -4.19 9.15 -22.06
CA VAL A 195 -3.51 8.41 -21.00
C VAL A 195 -2.18 9.05 -20.55
N GLY A 196 -1.73 10.06 -21.29
CA GLY A 196 -0.56 10.91 -21.09
C GLY A 196 -0.60 11.99 -20.01
N GLY A 197 -1.71 12.33 -19.35
CA GLY A 197 -1.80 13.68 -18.76
C GLY A 197 -1.87 13.88 -17.25
N TYR A 198 -2.11 12.85 -16.43
CA TYR A 198 -2.88 13.12 -15.21
C TYR A 198 -2.14 12.84 -13.91
N VAL A 199 -1.24 13.76 -13.61
CA VAL A 199 -0.82 13.96 -12.23
C VAL A 199 -1.64 15.12 -11.69
N ALA A 200 -2.30 14.88 -10.55
CA ALA A 200 -2.68 15.96 -9.66
C ALA A 200 -1.52 16.94 -9.64
N THR A 201 -1.70 18.17 -10.14
CA THR A 201 -0.65 19.16 -9.95
C THR A 201 -0.59 19.42 -8.46
N ALA A 202 0.18 18.60 -7.74
CA ALA A 202 0.49 18.78 -6.36
C ALA A 202 1.39 20.01 -6.29
N VAL A 203 0.75 21.17 -6.47
CA VAL A 203 1.32 22.45 -6.17
C VAL A 203 1.33 22.47 -4.66
N TYR A 204 2.37 21.88 -4.08
CA TYR A 204 2.72 22.13 -2.70
C TYR A 204 2.90 23.64 -2.58
N SER A 205 2.06 24.26 -1.76
CA SER A 205 2.01 25.72 -1.60
C SER A 205 3.37 26.30 -1.24
N ASP A 206 4.27 25.49 -0.67
CA ASP A 206 5.50 25.94 -0.02
C ASP A 206 6.80 25.22 -0.46
N ASN A 207 6.88 24.73 -1.70
CA ASN A 207 8.08 24.10 -2.34
C ASN A 207 8.32 22.62 -1.98
N HIS A 208 8.63 21.82 -3.00
CA HIS A 208 9.05 20.40 -2.94
C HIS A 208 7.92 19.38 -2.89
N CYS A 209 7.88 18.55 -3.94
CA CYS A 209 6.83 17.58 -4.20
C CYS A 209 7.33 16.16 -3.87
N PRO A 210 6.77 15.47 -2.88
CA PRO A 210 6.68 14.02 -2.95
C PRO A 210 5.56 13.68 -3.94
N PRO A 211 5.76 12.67 -4.78
CA PRO A 211 4.78 12.30 -5.78
C PRO A 211 3.43 11.94 -5.17
N ALA A 212 2.36 12.45 -5.77
CA ALA A 212 1.00 12.20 -5.33
C ALA A 212 0.69 10.70 -5.33
N ILE A 213 -0.04 10.25 -4.31
CA ILE A 213 -0.50 8.87 -4.19
C ILE A 213 -1.75 8.72 -5.07
N ILE A 214 -1.53 8.53 -6.36
CA ILE A 214 -2.61 8.32 -7.32
C ILE A 214 -2.54 6.88 -7.83
N ILE A 215 -3.65 6.19 -7.61
CA ILE A 215 -3.94 4.87 -8.10
C ILE A 215 -5.04 5.04 -9.17
N TYR A 216 -5.10 4.22 -10.20
CA TYR A 216 -6.11 4.39 -11.26
C TYR A 216 -6.99 3.16 -11.50
N LEU A 217 -8.20 3.44 -11.96
CA LEU A 217 -9.06 2.51 -12.70
C LEU A 217 -9.09 2.95 -14.16
N ALA A 218 -8.60 2.11 -15.07
CA ALA A 218 -8.49 2.46 -16.47
C ALA A 218 -8.62 1.26 -17.41
N TRP A 219 -9.10 1.56 -18.61
CA TRP A 219 -8.92 0.77 -19.81
C TRP A 219 -7.71 1.32 -20.60
N ARG A 220 -6.91 0.44 -21.17
CA ARG A 220 -5.70 0.82 -21.91
C ARG A 220 -5.64 0.07 -23.23
N GLU A 221 -5.49 0.80 -24.33
CA GLU A 221 -5.20 0.16 -25.62
C GLU A 221 -3.71 -0.18 -25.69
N ARG A 222 -3.41 -1.41 -26.11
CA ARG A 222 -2.06 -1.80 -26.51
C ARG A 222 -2.09 -2.68 -27.75
N LYS A 223 -1.57 -2.16 -28.86
CA LYS A 223 -1.48 -2.88 -30.14
C LYS A 223 -2.84 -3.48 -30.60
N GLY A 224 -3.93 -2.73 -30.45
CA GLY A 224 -5.27 -3.18 -30.79
C GLY A 224 -5.94 -4.13 -29.78
N TYR A 225 -5.34 -4.35 -28.61
CA TYR A 225 -5.95 -5.09 -27.50
C TYR A 225 -6.32 -4.17 -26.35
N LEU A 226 -7.41 -4.49 -25.65
CA LEU A 226 -7.83 -3.79 -24.45
C LEU A 226 -7.19 -4.42 -23.21
N GLN A 227 -6.56 -3.59 -22.39
CA GLN A 227 -6.04 -3.97 -21.07
C GLN A 227 -6.87 -3.32 -19.97
N THR A 228 -7.02 -4.02 -18.85
CA THR A 228 -7.70 -3.48 -17.65
C THR A 228 -6.69 -3.18 -16.57
N TRP A 229 -6.72 -1.96 -16.05
CA TRP A 229 -5.91 -1.51 -14.93
C TRP A 229 -6.84 -1.26 -13.76
N ILE A 230 -6.82 -2.13 -12.75
CA ILE A 230 -7.66 -2.01 -11.56
C ILE A 230 -6.77 -1.77 -10.34
N LEU A 231 -6.84 -0.54 -9.83
CA LEU A 231 -6.14 -0.06 -8.65
C LEU A 231 -4.61 -0.22 -8.76
N ILE A 232 -4.01 0.31 -9.83
CA ILE A 232 -2.55 0.32 -9.98
C ILE A 232 -1.99 1.68 -9.68
N GLN A 233 -0.89 1.67 -8.93
CA GLN A 233 -0.08 2.83 -8.64
C GLN A 233 0.55 3.41 -9.90
N ASP A 234 0.63 4.74 -9.99
CA ASP A 234 1.30 5.39 -11.11
C ASP A 234 2.77 4.97 -11.26
N GLU A 235 3.37 5.32 -12.42
CA GLU A 235 4.67 4.89 -12.99
C GLU A 235 5.93 4.98 -12.11
N GLN A 236 5.78 5.32 -10.83
CA GLN A 236 6.80 5.30 -9.79
C GLN A 236 7.57 3.98 -9.73
N ILE A 237 6.87 2.87 -9.94
CA ILE A 237 7.45 1.53 -10.00
C ILE A 237 6.96 0.89 -11.29
N ARG A 238 7.91 0.46 -12.11
CA ARG A 238 7.65 -0.12 -13.42
C ARG A 238 7.58 -1.62 -13.31
N PRO A 239 6.52 -2.19 -13.84
CA PRO A 239 6.39 -3.63 -13.83
C PRO A 239 7.20 -4.28 -14.94
N ALA A 240 7.57 -5.54 -14.69
CA ALA A 240 8.06 -6.42 -15.74
C ALA A 240 7.04 -6.54 -16.89
N TYR A 241 7.55 -6.90 -18.06
CA TYR A 241 6.72 -7.37 -19.15
C TYR A 241 6.47 -8.87 -18.98
N ILE A 242 5.27 -9.31 -19.39
CA ILE A 242 4.95 -10.74 -19.38
C ILE A 242 5.62 -11.41 -20.59
N ASN A 243 5.71 -10.71 -21.71
CA ASN A 243 6.38 -11.14 -22.92
C ASN A 243 6.93 -9.95 -23.72
N ASP A 244 7.70 -10.24 -24.77
CA ASP A 244 8.25 -9.22 -25.67
C ASP A 244 7.12 -8.36 -26.27
N PRO A 245 7.05 -7.07 -25.87
CA PRO A 245 5.99 -6.18 -26.30
C PRO A 245 6.07 -5.83 -27.78
N ASN A 246 7.18 -6.06 -28.47
CA ASN A 246 7.42 -5.77 -29.88
C ASN A 246 6.95 -6.87 -30.82
N THR A 247 6.70 -8.06 -30.31
CA THR A 247 5.99 -9.09 -31.05
C THR A 247 4.53 -8.70 -31.27
N THR A 248 3.89 -9.28 -32.30
CA THR A 248 2.42 -9.26 -32.44
C THR A 248 1.71 -10.06 -31.34
N THR A 249 2.47 -10.75 -30.48
CA THR A 249 1.97 -11.61 -29.42
C THR A 249 1.94 -10.95 -28.07
N ASN A 250 2.21 -9.63 -27.95
CA ASN A 250 2.18 -8.96 -26.64
C ASN A 250 0.87 -9.26 -25.92
N ARG A 251 1.01 -9.91 -24.77
CA ARG A 251 -0.03 -10.73 -24.19
C ARG A 251 -0.63 -10.11 -22.94
N ARG A 252 -0.02 -9.04 -22.41
CA ARG A 252 -0.46 -8.36 -21.19
C ARG A 252 -1.91 -7.90 -21.34
N LEU A 253 -2.83 -8.42 -20.53
CA LEU A 253 -4.24 -8.00 -20.54
C LEU A 253 -4.69 -7.34 -19.26
N ASP A 254 -4.06 -7.63 -18.13
CA ASP A 254 -4.50 -7.03 -16.87
C ASP A 254 -3.40 -6.69 -15.90
N ARG A 255 -3.79 -5.82 -14.99
CA ARG A 255 -3.16 -5.61 -13.71
C ARG A 255 -4.29 -5.49 -12.68
N VAL A 256 -4.28 -6.35 -11.69
CA VAL A 256 -5.40 -6.48 -10.75
C VAL A 256 -4.85 -6.40 -9.33
N CYS A 257 -5.26 -5.38 -8.59
CA CYS A 257 -4.89 -5.24 -7.18
C CYS A 257 -5.44 -6.42 -6.34
N LYS A 258 -4.58 -6.95 -5.46
CA LYS A 258 -4.88 -7.98 -4.46
C LYS A 258 -5.06 -7.37 -3.08
N ARG A 259 -4.27 -6.36 -2.74
CA ARG A 259 -4.42 -5.63 -1.49
C ARG A 259 -3.79 -4.25 -1.54
N ILE A 260 -4.33 -3.37 -0.69
CA ILE A 260 -3.76 -2.06 -0.38
C ILE A 260 -3.44 -2.03 1.11
N ILE A 261 -2.25 -1.55 1.44
CA ILE A 261 -1.82 -1.27 2.82
C ILE A 261 -1.54 0.22 2.98
N ILE A 262 -1.77 0.73 4.18
CA ILE A 262 -1.31 2.05 4.64
C ILE A 262 -0.44 1.84 5.86
N PHE A 263 0.60 2.65 6.01
CA PHE A 263 1.48 2.57 7.16
C PHE A 263 1.89 3.95 7.65
N GLU A 264 2.11 4.04 8.96
CA GLU A 264 2.67 5.21 9.65
C GLU A 264 3.82 4.78 10.55
N ASN A 265 4.83 5.65 10.66
CA ASN A 265 6.09 5.39 11.34
C ASN A 265 6.81 4.15 10.79
N TYR A 266 6.95 4.13 9.46
CA TYR A 266 7.59 3.06 8.69
C TYR A 266 9.11 3.01 8.92
N GLU A 267 9.62 1.87 9.42
CA GLU A 267 11.03 1.60 9.82
C GLU A 267 11.56 2.56 10.88
N ASP A 268 11.55 3.84 10.54
CA ASP A 268 11.96 4.97 11.34
C ASP A 268 10.75 5.86 11.65
N ALA A 269 10.81 6.59 12.76
CA ALA A 269 9.79 7.57 13.10
C ALA A 269 9.63 8.62 11.97
N GLY A 270 8.38 8.90 11.64
CA GLY A 270 7.99 9.97 10.71
C GLY A 270 7.84 9.58 9.23
N PHE A 271 8.12 8.33 8.84
CA PHE A 271 7.73 7.87 7.50
C PHE A 271 6.27 7.44 7.49
N TYR A 272 5.57 7.77 6.41
CA TYR A 272 4.20 7.34 6.14
C TYR A 272 4.07 6.96 4.68
N GLY A 273 3.07 6.17 4.34
CA GLY A 273 2.91 5.78 2.95
C GLY A 273 1.89 4.68 2.75
N HIS A 274 2.01 4.07 1.59
CA HIS A 274 1.10 3.02 1.15
C HIS A 274 1.88 1.96 0.39
N GLY A 275 1.27 0.80 0.29
CA GLY A 275 1.74 -0.27 -0.58
C GLY A 275 0.57 -0.96 -1.28
N ILE A 276 0.87 -1.53 -2.44
CA ILE A 276 -0.08 -2.25 -3.26
C ILE A 276 0.54 -3.58 -3.64
N GLU A 277 -0.18 -4.66 -3.41
CA GLU A 277 0.10 -5.92 -4.09
C GLU A 277 -0.87 -6.07 -5.24
N TRP A 278 -0.37 -6.47 -6.41
CA TRP A 278 -1.19 -6.68 -7.59
C TRP A 278 -0.61 -7.80 -8.47
N ASP A 279 -1.46 -8.39 -9.30
CA ASP A 279 -1.08 -9.43 -10.25
C ASP A 279 -1.17 -8.94 -11.68
N ALA A 280 -0.28 -9.44 -12.53
CA ALA A 280 -0.32 -9.27 -13.97
C ALA A 280 -0.58 -10.61 -14.67
N HIS A 281 -1.44 -10.62 -15.69
CA HIS A 281 -1.74 -11.81 -16.48
C HIS A 281 -1.75 -11.54 -17.98
N ASP A 282 -1.52 -12.61 -18.75
CA ASP A 282 -1.85 -12.65 -20.16
C ASP A 282 -3.31 -13.02 -20.47
N THR A 283 -3.67 -12.98 -21.75
CA THR A 283 -5.00 -13.31 -22.28
C THR A 283 -5.54 -14.65 -21.79
N ASN A 284 -4.68 -15.67 -21.80
CA ASN A 284 -5.06 -17.02 -21.42
C ASN A 284 -4.90 -17.26 -19.92
N ARG A 285 -4.27 -16.32 -19.19
CA ARG A 285 -3.79 -16.47 -17.81
C ARG A 285 -2.75 -17.58 -17.65
N ASP A 286 -2.07 -17.92 -18.74
CA ASP A 286 -0.97 -18.87 -18.80
C ASP A 286 0.30 -18.27 -18.22
N LEU A 287 0.48 -16.95 -18.38
CA LEU A 287 1.65 -16.22 -17.90
C LEU A 287 1.25 -15.22 -16.83
N ARG A 288 1.92 -15.25 -15.67
CA ARG A 288 1.54 -14.45 -14.51
C ARG A 288 2.71 -14.12 -13.57
N PHE A 289 2.66 -12.93 -12.99
CA PHE A 289 3.53 -12.53 -11.89
C PHE A 289 2.73 -11.70 -10.87
N SER A 290 3.19 -11.71 -9.61
CA SER A 290 2.74 -10.75 -8.61
C SER A 290 3.81 -9.69 -8.41
N GLN A 291 3.38 -8.48 -8.09
CA GLN A 291 4.27 -7.40 -7.71
C GLN A 291 3.75 -6.71 -6.46
N LEU A 292 4.66 -6.45 -5.52
CA LEU A 292 4.43 -5.70 -4.30
C LEU A 292 5.17 -4.38 -4.45
N ASP A 293 4.43 -3.28 -4.41
CA ASP A 293 4.92 -1.93 -4.57
C ASP A 293 4.72 -1.18 -3.25
N LEU A 294 5.74 -0.50 -2.76
CA LEU A 294 5.67 0.29 -1.54
C LEU A 294 6.31 1.64 -1.76
N ILE A 295 5.61 2.70 -1.37
CA ILE A 295 6.16 4.06 -1.37
C ILE A 295 5.92 4.69 -0.01
N ALA A 296 7.03 5.06 0.63
CA ALA A 296 7.07 5.75 1.92
C ALA A 296 7.67 7.14 1.74
N TYR A 297 7.13 8.11 2.48
CA TYR A 297 7.49 9.51 2.42
C TYR A 297 7.79 10.01 3.83
N LYS A 298 8.76 10.91 3.93
CA LYS A 298 9.09 11.65 5.13
C LYS A 298 9.51 13.05 4.73
N TYR A 299 9.00 14.05 5.44
CA TYR A 299 9.50 15.40 5.33
C TYR A 299 10.54 15.64 6.41
N ASP A 300 11.74 16.05 5.99
CA ASP A 300 12.83 16.44 6.87
C ASP A 300 12.86 17.96 6.95
N GLU A 301 12.09 18.50 7.90
CA GLU A 301 11.95 19.95 8.13
C GLU A 301 13.30 20.64 8.39
N THR A 302 14.26 19.93 8.99
CA THR A 302 15.57 20.50 9.34
C THR A 302 16.39 20.82 8.10
N ASN A 303 16.25 20.00 7.05
CA ASN A 303 17.03 20.12 5.81
C ASN A 303 16.17 20.56 4.61
N ASP A 304 14.91 20.95 4.83
CA ASP A 304 13.95 21.35 3.80
C ASP A 304 13.97 20.38 2.60
N ARG A 305 13.69 19.11 2.90
CA ARG A 305 13.70 18.06 1.89
C ARG A 305 12.70 16.95 2.15
N TRP A 306 12.20 16.39 1.07
CA TRP A 306 11.45 15.15 1.10
C TRP A 306 12.39 13.96 0.94
N ILE A 307 12.14 12.93 1.73
CA ILE A 307 12.79 11.63 1.63
C ILE A 307 11.70 10.64 1.20
N VAL A 308 11.91 9.98 0.07
CA VAL A 308 10.98 9.03 -0.52
C VAL A 308 11.68 7.69 -0.65
N ARG A 309 11.19 6.68 0.06
CA ARG A 309 11.64 5.30 -0.10
C ARG A 309 10.67 4.56 -0.99
N LYS A 310 11.20 3.88 -2.00
CA LYS A 310 10.44 3.04 -2.91
C LYS A 310 10.97 1.63 -2.77
N LYS A 311 10.10 0.68 -2.46
CA LYS A 311 10.45 -0.75 -2.44
C LYS A 311 9.56 -1.47 -3.44
N CYS A 312 10.14 -2.43 -4.14
CA CYS A 312 9.38 -3.31 -5.01
C CYS A 312 9.84 -4.75 -4.84
N LYS A 313 8.90 -5.67 -4.99
CA LYS A 313 9.17 -7.11 -5.09
C LYS A 313 8.35 -7.72 -6.20
N LEU A 314 9.03 -8.41 -7.10
CA LEU A 314 8.45 -9.17 -8.21
C LEU A 314 8.54 -10.66 -7.88
N ILE A 315 7.45 -11.38 -8.10
CA ILE A 315 7.36 -12.84 -7.95
C ILE A 315 6.84 -13.42 -9.27
N CYS A 316 7.68 -14.14 -9.99
CA CYS A 316 7.32 -14.80 -11.23
C CYS A 316 6.64 -16.13 -10.90
N HIS A 317 5.37 -16.31 -11.25
CA HIS A 317 4.69 -17.60 -11.04
C HIS A 317 4.78 -18.51 -12.26
N THR A 318 5.15 -17.93 -13.39
CA THR A 318 5.42 -18.56 -14.68
C THR A 318 6.66 -17.87 -15.24
N ASP A 319 7.20 -18.39 -16.34
CA ASP A 319 8.23 -17.67 -17.07
C ASP A 319 7.66 -16.34 -17.57
N ILE A 320 8.39 -15.24 -17.39
CA ILE A 320 8.03 -13.92 -17.91
C ILE A 320 9.24 -13.25 -18.54
N HIS A 321 9.05 -12.32 -19.44
CA HIS A 321 10.17 -11.65 -20.11
C HIS A 321 10.35 -10.21 -19.61
N ASN A 322 11.42 -9.94 -18.87
CA ASN A 322 11.77 -8.60 -18.43
C ASN A 322 12.44 -7.78 -19.56
N TYR A 323 11.63 -7.29 -20.48
CA TYR A 323 12.10 -6.61 -21.69
C TYR A 323 12.67 -5.20 -21.45
N ASP A 324 13.81 -4.90 -22.09
CA ASP A 324 14.42 -3.58 -22.26
C ASP A 324 14.66 -3.34 -23.77
N GLU A 325 13.98 -2.39 -24.41
CA GLU A 325 13.94 -2.29 -25.89
C GLU A 325 15.20 -1.69 -26.50
N SER A 326 16.39 -2.24 -26.23
CA SER A 326 17.65 -1.61 -26.66
C SER A 326 17.69 -0.12 -26.33
N GLY A 327 16.97 0.28 -25.27
CA GLY A 327 16.75 1.65 -24.86
C GLY A 327 15.34 2.23 -24.98
N ALA A 328 14.42 1.76 -25.82
CA ALA A 328 13.14 2.47 -26.07
C ALA A 328 12.00 2.19 -25.06
N THR A 329 12.04 1.09 -24.34
CA THR A 329 11.15 0.78 -23.22
C THR A 329 11.95 0.13 -22.13
N ILE A 330 11.53 0.36 -20.89
CA ILE A 330 12.18 -0.11 -19.69
C ILE A 330 11.42 -1.27 -19.07
N GLY A 331 12.16 -2.28 -18.65
CA GLY A 331 11.64 -3.41 -17.88
C GLY A 331 11.27 -3.05 -16.44
N PHE A 332 11.32 -4.05 -15.58
CA PHE A 332 11.13 -3.94 -14.14
C PHE A 332 12.12 -2.94 -13.55
N GLY A 333 11.60 -1.88 -12.95
CA GLY A 333 12.37 -0.69 -12.63
C GLY A 333 11.70 0.16 -11.55
N ILE A 334 12.45 1.06 -10.93
CA ILE A 334 11.88 2.10 -10.09
C ILE A 334 12.24 3.45 -10.71
N LEU A 335 11.27 4.34 -10.71
CA LEU A 335 11.40 5.68 -11.25
C LEU A 335 11.84 6.67 -10.18
N ALA A 336 12.90 7.43 -10.44
CA ALA A 336 13.12 8.71 -9.79
C ALA A 336 12.56 9.81 -10.70
N SER A 337 11.49 10.48 -10.24
CA SER A 337 10.82 11.53 -11.01
C SER A 337 10.29 12.64 -10.13
N GLY A 338 10.43 13.89 -10.56
CA GLY A 338 9.79 15.05 -9.91
C GLY A 338 8.30 15.21 -10.19
N ASP A 339 7.61 14.08 -10.36
CA ASP A 339 6.16 13.94 -10.54
C ASP A 339 5.56 14.73 -11.73
N GLY A 340 5.33 14.02 -12.82
CA GLY A 340 4.25 14.34 -13.74
C GLY A 340 4.60 14.96 -15.08
N ARG A 341 3.97 14.35 -16.09
CA ARG A 341 3.86 14.68 -17.51
C ARG A 341 3.26 16.06 -17.83
N ASN A 342 3.26 16.97 -16.86
CA ASN A 342 2.60 18.25 -17.00
C ASN A 342 3.38 19.18 -17.98
N MET A 343 2.70 20.18 -18.48
CA MET A 343 3.14 21.10 -19.53
C MET A 343 3.42 22.48 -18.94
N ASP A 344 4.62 22.70 -18.44
CA ASP A 344 5.14 24.04 -18.15
C ASP A 344 6.25 24.25 -19.17
N GLU A 345 6.12 25.31 -19.95
CA GLU A 345 7.04 25.72 -20.99
C GLU A 345 8.46 25.99 -20.46
N ASN A 346 8.61 26.21 -19.15
CA ASN A 346 9.88 26.48 -18.48
C ASN A 346 10.55 25.24 -17.88
N ARG A 347 10.04 24.03 -18.19
CA ARG A 347 10.62 22.77 -17.71
C ARG A 347 11.95 22.50 -18.37
N ARG A 348 12.96 22.26 -17.56
CA ARG A 348 14.25 21.76 -18.02
C ARG A 348 14.85 20.88 -16.93
N ILE A 349 15.42 19.75 -17.32
CA ILE A 349 16.48 19.12 -16.53
C ILE A 349 17.75 19.79 -16.98
N ASP A 350 18.63 20.15 -16.06
CA ASP A 350 19.97 20.55 -16.44
C ASP A 350 20.54 19.50 -17.42
N ASP A 351 21.12 19.98 -18.52
CA ASP A 351 21.71 19.11 -19.54
C ASP A 351 22.83 18.27 -18.91
N ASN A 352 23.36 18.72 -17.76
CA ASN A 352 24.31 18.01 -16.92
C ASN A 352 23.66 17.39 -15.69
N TYR A 353 24.02 16.15 -15.40
CA TYR A 353 23.70 15.46 -14.15
C TYR A 353 24.93 14.73 -13.63
N LYS A 354 24.86 14.26 -12.38
CA LYS A 354 25.94 13.46 -11.81
C LYS A 354 25.46 12.04 -11.52
N ALA A 355 26.31 11.06 -11.75
CA ALA A 355 26.10 9.70 -11.28
C ALA A 355 27.33 9.23 -10.50
N TYR A 356 27.13 8.43 -9.45
CA TYR A 356 28.22 7.90 -8.63
C TYR A 356 28.62 6.51 -9.10
N LYS A 357 29.83 6.39 -9.66
CA LYS A 357 30.37 5.11 -10.12
C LYS A 357 30.83 4.27 -8.93
N VAL A 358 30.44 3.00 -8.87
CA VAL A 358 30.93 2.08 -7.82
C VAL A 358 31.91 1.06 -8.37
N PHE A 359 31.74 0.65 -9.63
CA PHE A 359 32.54 -0.42 -10.24
C PHE A 359 33.33 0.05 -11.47
N PRO A 360 34.60 -0.37 -11.62
CA PRO A 360 35.45 -0.95 -10.58
C PRO A 360 35.75 0.07 -9.47
N SER A 361 36.01 -0.40 -8.24
CA SER A 361 36.24 0.46 -7.06
C SER A 361 37.36 1.48 -7.23
N ALA A 362 38.36 1.18 -8.06
CA ALA A 362 39.45 2.10 -8.42
C ALA A 362 38.97 3.35 -9.19
N LEU A 363 37.77 3.32 -9.77
CA LEU A 363 37.14 4.43 -10.48
C LEU A 363 35.95 5.02 -9.72
N ALA A 364 35.78 4.66 -8.45
CA ALA A 364 34.65 5.12 -7.66
C ALA A 364 34.66 6.65 -7.53
N GLY A 365 33.48 7.25 -7.62
CA GLY A 365 33.31 8.69 -7.53
C GLY A 365 32.23 9.24 -8.45
N TRP A 366 31.84 10.48 -8.18
CA TRP A 366 30.90 11.22 -9.00
C TRP A 366 31.49 11.54 -10.38
N LYS A 367 30.69 11.28 -11.41
CA LYS A 367 30.98 11.61 -12.82
C LYS A 367 29.89 12.52 -13.35
N ASP A 368 30.31 13.55 -14.06
CA ASP A 368 29.40 14.42 -14.80
C ASP A 368 28.99 13.72 -16.10
N TYR A 369 27.70 13.76 -16.40
CA TYR A 369 27.11 13.21 -17.61
C TYR A 369 26.27 14.27 -18.30
N THR A 370 26.28 14.23 -19.62
CA THR A 370 25.36 15.01 -20.46
C THR A 370 24.30 14.10 -21.04
N TRP A 371 23.08 14.61 -21.16
CA TRP A 371 22.01 13.89 -21.85
C TRP A 371 22.19 13.98 -23.37
N ASN A 372 22.04 12.85 -24.05
CA ASN A 372 21.78 12.85 -25.48
C ASN A 372 20.34 13.36 -25.69
N LYS A 373 20.20 14.49 -26.37
CA LYS A 373 18.90 15.11 -26.66
C LYS A 373 18.08 14.37 -27.72
N ASP A 374 18.71 13.46 -28.46
CA ASP A 374 18.07 12.78 -29.59
C ASP A 374 17.82 11.28 -29.29
N ASP A 375 18.19 10.79 -28.10
CA ASP A 375 18.10 9.37 -27.76
C ASP A 375 18.07 9.13 -26.23
N TYR A 376 17.83 7.87 -25.84
CA TYR A 376 18.05 7.45 -24.47
C TYR A 376 19.52 7.55 -24.09
N THR A 377 19.80 8.12 -22.91
CA THR A 377 21.13 8.07 -22.32
C THR A 377 21.15 6.99 -21.26
N TRP A 378 21.96 5.96 -21.51
CA TRP A 378 22.17 4.85 -20.61
C TRP A 378 23.50 5.00 -19.90
N VAL A 379 23.49 4.79 -18.58
CA VAL A 379 24.70 4.75 -17.78
C VAL A 379 24.68 3.48 -16.93
N GLU A 380 25.75 2.72 -17.00
CA GLU A 380 25.94 1.44 -16.28
C GLU A 380 26.90 1.61 -15.10
N ASP A 381 26.82 0.74 -14.09
CA ASP A 381 27.74 0.64 -12.94
C ASP A 381 27.73 1.83 -11.96
N HIS A 382 26.63 2.58 -11.92
CA HIS A 382 26.47 3.68 -10.95
C HIS A 382 25.48 3.27 -9.86
N SER A 383 25.66 3.64 -8.59
CA SER A 383 24.69 3.27 -7.53
C SER A 383 23.84 4.44 -7.06
N ALA A 384 24.18 5.65 -7.51
CA ALA A 384 23.43 6.85 -7.19
C ALA A 384 23.43 7.84 -8.36
N VAL A 385 22.38 8.64 -8.42
CA VAL A 385 22.20 9.71 -9.41
C VAL A 385 21.75 10.98 -8.71
N ARG A 386 22.30 12.11 -9.15
CA ARG A 386 21.95 13.46 -8.73
C ARG A 386 21.53 14.26 -9.95
N LEU A 387 20.29 14.74 -9.93
CA LEU A 387 19.66 15.55 -10.97
C LEU A 387 19.39 16.97 -10.46
N ILE A 388 19.50 17.94 -11.35
CA ILE A 388 19.01 19.30 -11.13
C ILE A 388 17.84 19.51 -12.07
N MET A 389 16.69 19.84 -11.51
CA MET A 389 15.42 20.00 -12.22
C MET A 389 14.87 21.41 -12.01
N TYR A 390 14.18 21.95 -13.01
CA TYR A 390 13.48 23.23 -12.92
C TYR A 390 11.96 23.01 -13.00
N HIS A 391 11.24 23.24 -11.91
CA HIS A 391 9.82 22.96 -11.78
C HIS A 391 9.08 24.19 -11.27
N PHE A 392 8.13 24.72 -12.06
CA PHE A 392 7.37 25.94 -11.76
C PHE A 392 8.27 27.13 -11.36
N GLY A 393 9.34 27.36 -12.14
CA GLY A 393 10.30 28.43 -11.90
C GLY A 393 11.23 28.24 -10.70
N LYS A 394 11.23 27.05 -10.08
CA LYS A 394 12.08 26.72 -8.92
C LYS A 394 13.07 25.62 -9.27
N THR A 395 14.28 25.72 -8.73
CA THR A 395 15.27 24.64 -8.83
C THR A 395 14.94 23.56 -7.79
N LEU A 396 14.97 22.32 -8.23
CA LEU A 396 14.77 21.12 -7.43
C LEU A 396 15.98 20.20 -7.61
N TYR A 397 16.63 19.87 -6.52
CA TYR A 397 17.71 18.90 -6.50
C TYR A 397 17.14 17.53 -6.14
N VAL A 398 17.39 16.55 -7.00
CA VAL A 398 16.94 15.17 -6.80
C VAL A 398 18.14 14.28 -6.66
N TYR A 399 18.29 13.62 -5.52
CA TYR A 399 19.35 12.64 -5.27
C TYR A 399 18.70 11.27 -5.04
N THR A 400 19.07 10.26 -5.81
CA THR A 400 18.54 8.89 -5.65
C THR A 400 19.69 7.90 -5.53
N HIS A 401 19.58 6.93 -4.62
CA HIS A 401 20.51 5.81 -4.51
C HIS A 401 19.80 4.49 -4.18
N TYR A 402 20.48 3.38 -4.47
CA TYR A 402 20.07 2.04 -4.07
C TYR A 402 20.27 1.80 -2.58
N LEU A 403 19.24 1.28 -1.91
CA LEU A 403 19.25 1.07 -0.46
C LEU A 403 19.44 -0.41 -0.12
N GLU A 404 18.62 -1.27 -0.70
CA GLU A 404 18.59 -2.71 -0.40
C GLU A 404 18.27 -3.53 -1.64
N LYS A 405 18.77 -4.77 -1.68
CA LYS A 405 18.33 -5.79 -2.64
C LYS A 405 18.22 -7.16 -2.00
N GLY A 406 17.44 -8.03 -2.63
CA GLY A 406 17.37 -9.45 -2.33
C GLY A 406 16.56 -10.22 -3.37
N GLY A 407 16.40 -11.51 -3.16
CA GLY A 407 15.68 -12.43 -4.04
C GLY A 407 16.58 -13.49 -4.67
N THR A 408 16.03 -14.26 -5.60
CA THR A 408 16.70 -15.41 -6.20
C THR A 408 17.74 -15.02 -7.25
N LEU A 409 17.65 -13.80 -7.80
CA LEU A 409 18.62 -13.27 -8.75
C LEU A 409 19.60 -12.32 -8.08
N VAL A 410 20.88 -12.51 -8.39
CA VAL A 410 21.94 -11.58 -8.01
C VAL A 410 21.97 -10.47 -9.06
N GLY A 411 21.77 -9.23 -8.63
CA GLY A 411 22.04 -8.04 -9.43
C GLY A 411 23.26 -7.32 -8.85
N SER A 412 24.23 -6.97 -9.69
CA SER A 412 25.43 -6.22 -9.31
C SER A 412 25.73 -5.06 -10.24
N THR A 413 25.19 -5.09 -11.46
CA THR A 413 25.31 -4.02 -12.44
C THR A 413 24.02 -3.20 -12.45
N TYR A 414 24.18 -1.92 -12.14
CA TYR A 414 23.10 -0.95 -12.13
C TYR A 414 23.00 -0.26 -13.49
N LYS A 415 21.80 0.12 -13.88
CA LYS A 415 21.55 0.85 -15.11
C LYS A 415 20.55 1.98 -14.88
N TYR A 416 20.83 3.11 -15.54
CA TYR A 416 19.99 4.29 -15.49
C TYR A 416 19.61 4.72 -16.89
N GLY A 417 18.32 4.93 -17.10
CA GLY A 417 17.79 5.39 -18.38
C GLY A 417 17.03 6.68 -18.24
N ARG A 418 17.20 7.57 -19.22
CA ARG A 418 16.31 8.71 -19.44
C ARG A 418 15.71 8.61 -20.83
N TRP A 419 14.39 8.78 -20.92
CA TRP A 419 13.72 9.05 -22.20
C TRP A 419 13.69 10.55 -22.48
N HIS A 420 14.10 10.95 -23.67
CA HIS A 420 14.03 12.33 -24.14
C HIS A 420 12.81 12.52 -25.06
N ASP A 421 11.63 12.64 -24.47
CA ASP A 421 10.71 13.65 -24.99
C ASP A 421 10.87 14.91 -24.12
N THR A 422 10.58 16.08 -24.68
CA THR A 422 10.82 17.38 -24.05
C THR A 422 10.01 17.65 -22.77
N LEU A 423 9.26 16.66 -22.25
CA LEU A 423 8.24 16.86 -21.21
C LEU A 423 8.44 15.98 -19.96
N HIS A 424 9.28 14.94 -20.00
CA HIS A 424 9.34 13.95 -18.91
C HIS A 424 10.63 13.98 -18.05
N TYR A 425 10.41 13.96 -16.73
CA TYR A 425 11.45 13.93 -15.69
C TYR A 425 11.73 12.50 -15.19
N PHE A 426 12.12 11.60 -16.08
CA PHE A 426 12.28 10.19 -15.71
C PHE A 426 13.75 9.79 -15.68
N CYS A 427 14.23 9.42 -14.49
CA CYS A 427 15.41 8.58 -14.35
C CYS A 427 14.92 7.19 -13.91
N TRP A 428 15.05 6.21 -14.79
CA TRP A 428 14.71 4.83 -14.53
C TRP A 428 15.89 4.13 -13.89
N LEU A 429 15.69 3.50 -12.74
CA LEU A 429 16.70 2.77 -12.00
C LEU A 429 16.32 1.28 -11.97
N TYR A 430 17.15 0.45 -12.57
CA TYR A 430 17.03 -0.99 -12.48
C TYR A 430 18.40 -1.65 -12.59
N TYR A 431 18.43 -2.97 -12.42
CA TYR A 431 19.62 -3.78 -12.60
C TYR A 431 19.73 -4.29 -14.03
N ASP A 432 20.83 -3.98 -14.70
CA ASP A 432 21.10 -4.49 -16.05
C ASP A 432 21.11 -6.02 -16.08
N ASP A 433 21.56 -6.62 -14.98
CA ASP A 433 21.54 -8.07 -14.77
C ASP A 433 20.13 -8.70 -14.87
N TRP A 434 19.07 -7.91 -14.77
CA TRP A 434 17.70 -8.40 -14.88
C TRP A 434 17.03 -8.00 -16.19
N ALA A 435 17.60 -7.05 -16.93
CA ALA A 435 17.05 -6.56 -18.20
C ALA A 435 17.30 -7.54 -19.35
N ASP A 436 16.41 -7.53 -20.34
CA ASP A 436 16.44 -8.37 -21.54
C ASP A 436 16.55 -9.87 -21.27
N LYS A 437 15.95 -10.32 -20.17
CA LYS A 437 16.00 -11.71 -19.74
C LYS A 437 14.61 -12.28 -19.56
N THR A 438 14.48 -13.55 -19.92
CA THR A 438 13.40 -14.38 -19.40
C THR A 438 13.71 -14.68 -17.95
N LEU A 439 12.77 -14.35 -17.07
CA LEU A 439 12.77 -14.69 -15.67
C LEU A 439 11.97 -15.97 -15.52
N ASP A 440 12.60 -17.03 -15.04
CA ASP A 440 11.97 -18.34 -14.88
C ASP A 440 10.88 -18.32 -13.80
N ALA A 441 9.89 -19.20 -13.89
CA ALA A 441 8.93 -19.44 -12.82
C ALA A 441 9.63 -19.70 -11.47
N GLY A 442 9.15 -19.04 -10.42
CA GLY A 442 9.76 -19.06 -9.09
C GLY A 442 10.82 -17.98 -8.87
N THR A 443 11.19 -17.20 -9.90
CA THR A 443 12.10 -16.07 -9.75
C THR A 443 11.49 -15.01 -8.83
N ILE A 444 12.24 -14.59 -7.82
CA ILE A 444 11.91 -13.50 -6.91
C ILE A 444 12.97 -12.43 -7.05
N ILE A 445 12.54 -11.18 -7.22
CA ILE A 445 13.42 -10.02 -7.25
C ILE A 445 12.86 -9.00 -6.27
N ALA A 446 13.66 -8.47 -5.37
CA ALA A 446 13.25 -7.38 -4.48
C ALA A 446 14.36 -6.34 -4.38
N TYR A 447 14.02 -5.07 -4.46
CA TYR A 447 14.96 -4.01 -4.19
C TYR A 447 14.28 -2.71 -3.79
N SER A 448 15.06 -1.82 -3.20
CA SER A 448 14.61 -0.53 -2.75
C SER A 448 15.56 0.61 -3.14
N LEU A 449 14.98 1.79 -3.30
CA LEU A 449 15.68 3.04 -3.53
C LEU A 449 15.26 4.06 -2.49
N GLN A 450 16.15 5.03 -2.24
CA GLN A 450 15.82 6.24 -1.53
C GLN A 450 16.08 7.45 -2.43
N THR A 451 15.06 8.30 -2.57
CA THR A 451 15.12 9.55 -3.31
C THR A 451 14.92 10.73 -2.38
N TYR A 452 15.75 11.74 -2.50
CA TYR A 452 15.64 13.02 -1.84
C TYR A 452 15.21 14.07 -2.85
N TYR A 453 14.29 14.95 -2.43
CA TYR A 453 13.86 16.12 -3.21
C TYR A 453 14.07 17.36 -2.33
N SER A 454 14.92 18.31 -2.74
CA SER A 454 15.27 19.49 -1.94
C SER A 454 15.37 20.78 -2.76
N SER A 455 15.15 21.94 -2.12
CA SER A 455 15.47 23.29 -2.63
C SER A 455 16.96 23.53 -2.76
N SER A 456 17.74 22.82 -1.95
CA SER A 456 19.17 22.98 -1.85
C SER A 456 19.88 21.77 -2.41
N ASP A 457 21.09 22.01 -2.92
CA ASP A 457 21.91 20.94 -3.45
C ASP A 457 22.38 20.02 -2.31
N PHE A 458 21.92 18.77 -2.33
CA PHE A 458 22.32 17.76 -1.36
C PHE A 458 22.59 16.42 -2.04
N TYR A 459 23.69 15.79 -1.66
CA TYR A 459 24.03 14.40 -1.95
C TYR A 459 25.13 13.95 -0.98
N GLU A 460 25.37 12.64 -0.92
CA GLU A 460 26.37 12.04 -0.04
C GLU A 460 27.58 11.58 -0.88
N ASP A 461 28.79 11.73 -0.35
CA ASP A 461 30.02 11.23 -0.97
C ASP A 461 30.88 10.49 0.08
N PRO A 462 31.12 9.17 -0.09
CA PRO A 462 30.44 8.27 -1.03
C PRO A 462 28.95 8.07 -0.66
N PRO A 463 28.06 7.74 -1.62
CA PRO A 463 26.71 7.28 -1.29
C PRO A 463 26.78 6.00 -0.44
N PRO A 464 25.79 5.75 0.43
CA PRO A 464 25.71 4.52 1.19
C PRO A 464 25.82 3.29 0.30
N THR A 465 26.55 2.27 0.77
CA THR A 465 26.58 0.98 0.08
C THR A 465 25.22 0.33 0.24
N GLU A 466 24.69 -0.18 -0.87
CA GLU A 466 23.48 -0.97 -0.86
C GLU A 466 23.64 -2.22 0.02
N THR A 467 22.61 -2.51 0.82
CA THR A 467 22.57 -3.73 1.62
C THR A 467 22.07 -4.90 0.76
N ASP A 468 22.88 -5.96 0.64
CA ASP A 468 22.52 -7.19 -0.06
C ASP A 468 22.03 -8.25 0.93
N TYR A 469 20.75 -8.57 0.87
CA TYR A 469 20.10 -9.59 1.69
C TYR A 469 20.17 -11.00 1.05
N GLY A 470 20.83 -11.18 -0.10
CA GLY A 470 20.90 -12.45 -0.80
C GLY A 470 19.50 -12.93 -1.19
N SER A 471 19.12 -14.15 -0.83
CA SER A 471 17.78 -14.69 -1.10
C SER A 471 16.67 -14.12 -0.21
N ASP A 472 17.02 -13.38 0.84
CA ASP A 472 16.05 -12.88 1.81
C ASP A 472 15.31 -11.63 1.28
N THR A 473 13.98 -11.70 1.29
CA THR A 473 13.09 -10.59 0.93
C THR A 473 12.25 -10.08 2.10
N THR A 474 12.56 -10.48 3.34
CA THR A 474 11.82 -10.09 4.54
C THR A 474 11.80 -8.58 4.78
N PHE A 475 12.79 -7.85 4.25
CA PHE A 475 12.85 -6.39 4.31
C PHE A 475 11.67 -5.69 3.61
N ILE A 476 10.95 -6.40 2.72
CA ILE A 476 9.68 -5.93 2.12
C ILE A 476 8.49 -6.77 2.59
N ASP A 477 8.64 -8.08 2.79
CA ASP A 477 7.52 -8.97 3.15
C ASP A 477 6.87 -8.59 4.48
N LYS A 478 7.64 -8.04 5.42
CA LYS A 478 7.14 -7.58 6.72
C LYS A 478 6.04 -6.51 6.65
N TYR A 479 5.91 -5.80 5.52
CA TYR A 479 4.82 -4.81 5.29
C TYR A 479 3.56 -5.42 4.71
N PHE A 480 3.71 -6.63 4.21
CA PHE A 480 2.71 -7.33 3.46
C PHE A 480 2.41 -8.64 4.21
N PRO A 481 2.06 -8.57 5.52
CA PRO A 481 1.89 -9.76 6.34
C PRO A 481 0.86 -10.66 5.67
N ILE A 482 1.17 -11.95 5.63
CA ILE A 482 0.21 -12.95 5.16
C ILE A 482 -0.95 -12.90 6.15
N LEU A 483 -2.14 -12.50 5.67
CA LEU A 483 -3.34 -12.67 6.47
C LEU A 483 -3.59 -14.17 6.57
N ILE A 484 -3.28 -14.75 7.73
CA ILE A 484 -3.74 -16.08 8.05
C ILE A 484 -5.19 -15.90 8.48
N GLU A 485 -6.13 -16.06 7.54
CA GLU A 485 -7.55 -16.14 7.87
C GLU A 485 -7.78 -17.44 8.66
N THR A 486 -7.78 -17.37 9.98
CA THR A 486 -8.28 -18.45 10.83
C THR A 486 -9.79 -18.44 10.74
N THR A 487 -10.35 -19.08 9.71
CA THR A 487 -11.79 -19.29 9.62
C THR A 487 -12.17 -20.38 10.62
N ASP A 488 -12.42 -19.98 11.86
CA ASP A 488 -12.92 -20.90 12.88
C ASP A 488 -14.36 -21.30 12.51
N THR A 489 -14.51 -22.50 11.99
CA THR A 489 -15.80 -23.04 11.51
C THR A 489 -16.27 -24.24 12.33
N SER A 490 -15.61 -24.54 13.45
CA SER A 490 -15.96 -25.69 14.29
C SER A 490 -16.61 -25.27 15.60
N THR A 491 -17.91 -25.56 15.75
CA THR A 491 -18.58 -25.63 17.06
C THR A 491 -18.24 -26.93 17.81
N TYR A 492 -16.97 -27.35 17.77
CA TYR A 492 -16.47 -28.53 18.46
C TYR A 492 -15.02 -28.31 18.86
N SER A 493 -14.70 -28.66 20.11
CA SER A 493 -13.34 -28.72 20.67
C SER A 493 -12.43 -29.51 19.74
N GLU A 494 -11.56 -28.82 19.01
CA GLU A 494 -10.53 -29.44 18.21
C GLU A 494 -9.20 -28.71 18.45
N THR A 495 -8.18 -29.48 18.83
CA THR A 495 -6.84 -28.96 19.14
C THR A 495 -6.17 -28.48 17.85
N ILE A 496 -6.07 -27.17 17.65
CA ILE A 496 -5.31 -26.59 16.53
C ILE A 496 -3.82 -26.81 16.79
N THR A 497 -3.23 -27.80 16.09
CA THR A 497 -1.78 -28.03 16.08
C THR A 497 -1.20 -27.43 14.81
N THR A 498 -0.83 -26.15 14.83
CA THR A 498 -0.15 -25.50 13.70
C THR A 498 1.36 -25.69 13.80
N THR A 499 1.90 -26.59 12.99
CA THR A 499 3.35 -26.69 12.72
C THR A 499 3.71 -25.78 11.56
N VAL A 500 3.91 -24.49 11.82
CA VAL A 500 4.48 -23.56 10.84
C VAL A 500 5.65 -22.83 11.49
N GLU A 501 6.87 -23.18 11.07
CA GLU A 501 8.13 -22.60 11.58
C GLU A 501 8.40 -21.17 11.05
N GLU A 502 7.57 -20.63 10.17
CA GLU A 502 7.80 -19.34 9.52
C GLU A 502 6.79 -18.26 9.92
N ALA A 503 7.33 -17.19 10.51
CA ALA A 503 6.82 -15.81 10.56
C ALA A 503 5.32 -15.59 10.90
N ILE A 504 4.89 -16.03 12.08
CA ILE A 504 3.70 -15.45 12.72
C ILE A 504 4.15 -14.25 13.58
N THR A 505 3.69 -13.04 13.23
CA THR A 505 4.09 -11.79 13.90
C THR A 505 3.11 -11.34 14.97
N GLU A 506 1.84 -11.71 14.87
CA GLU A 506 0.77 -11.33 15.81
C GLU A 506 -0.39 -12.33 15.68
N VAL A 507 -0.92 -12.84 16.80
CA VAL A 507 -2.17 -13.61 16.86
C VAL A 507 -3.05 -12.92 17.90
N LEU A 508 -4.17 -12.36 17.44
CA LEU A 508 -5.20 -11.78 18.31
C LEU A 508 -6.34 -12.80 18.42
N VAL A 509 -6.51 -13.39 19.60
CA VAL A 509 -7.67 -14.22 19.94
C VAL A 509 -8.61 -13.35 20.78
N SER A 510 -9.87 -13.21 20.36
CA SER A 510 -10.90 -12.52 21.15
C SER A 510 -12.13 -13.40 21.23
N GLU A 511 -12.47 -13.87 22.43
CA GLU A 511 -13.62 -14.73 22.64
C GLU A 511 -14.71 -14.06 23.48
N SER A 512 -15.94 -14.54 23.30
CA SER A 512 -17.10 -14.11 24.08
C SER A 512 -17.96 -15.34 24.46
N GLY A 513 -17.33 -16.37 25.02
CA GLY A 513 -17.98 -17.64 25.38
C GLY A 513 -17.31 -18.33 26.58
N SER A 514 -18.00 -19.30 27.18
CA SER A 514 -17.44 -20.20 28.20
C SER A 514 -17.01 -21.50 27.53
N GLY A 515 -15.78 -21.52 27.02
CA GLY A 515 -15.10 -22.67 26.40
C GLY A 515 -14.02 -23.26 27.30
N LEU A 516 -13.48 -24.41 26.90
CA LEU A 516 -12.26 -25.02 27.45
C LEU A 516 -11.24 -24.99 26.31
N ASP A 517 -10.25 -24.11 26.41
CA ASP A 517 -9.31 -23.88 25.32
C ASP A 517 -7.92 -24.45 25.62
N ALA A 518 -7.31 -25.02 24.58
CA ALA A 518 -5.93 -25.51 24.61
C ALA A 518 -5.14 -24.74 23.56
N ILE A 519 -4.37 -23.74 23.98
CA ILE A 519 -3.55 -22.91 23.08
C ILE A 519 -2.11 -23.42 23.10
N LEU A 520 -1.61 -23.84 21.94
CA LEU A 520 -0.18 -24.08 21.69
C LEU A 520 0.43 -22.85 21.00
N SER A 521 1.33 -22.13 21.67
CA SER A 521 2.02 -20.98 21.07
C SER A 521 3.55 -21.08 21.13
N PHE A 522 4.19 -20.71 20.02
CA PHE A 522 5.65 -20.74 19.82
C PHE A 522 6.36 -19.39 20.10
N LYS A 523 5.61 -18.29 20.32
CA LYS A 523 6.14 -16.95 20.65
C LYS A 523 5.20 -16.16 21.58
N THR A 524 5.71 -15.05 22.12
CA THR A 524 5.07 -14.16 23.10
C THR A 524 3.60 -13.93 22.79
N LEU A 525 2.72 -14.33 23.71
CA LEU A 525 1.28 -14.20 23.58
C LEU A 525 0.77 -13.27 24.70
N PRO A 526 0.24 -12.08 24.38
CA PRO A 526 -0.54 -11.31 25.33
C PRO A 526 -1.99 -11.84 25.33
N ILE A 527 -2.44 -12.38 26.45
CA ILE A 527 -3.84 -12.74 26.67
C ILE A 527 -4.46 -11.64 27.55
N SER A 528 -5.71 -11.26 27.27
CA SER A 528 -6.47 -10.32 28.10
C SER A 528 -7.87 -10.87 28.27
N GLU A 529 -8.17 -11.34 29.48
CA GLU A 529 -9.45 -11.95 29.81
C GLU A 529 -10.28 -11.05 30.74
N THR A 530 -11.61 -11.16 30.62
CA THR A 530 -12.57 -10.38 31.43
C THR A 530 -13.61 -11.27 32.14
N SER A 531 -13.48 -12.60 32.05
CA SER A 531 -14.44 -13.55 32.63
C SER A 531 -13.76 -14.78 33.26
N THR A 532 -14.56 -15.61 33.94
CA THR A 532 -14.11 -16.80 34.67
C THR A 532 -14.11 -18.04 33.76
N SER A 533 -12.96 -18.42 33.22
CA SER A 533 -12.72 -19.68 32.50
C SER A 533 -11.67 -20.53 33.21
N THR A 534 -11.48 -21.76 32.73
CA THR A 534 -10.45 -22.69 33.20
C THR A 534 -9.59 -23.02 31.99
N ASP A 535 -8.42 -22.40 31.88
CA ASP A 535 -7.61 -22.46 30.67
C ASP A 535 -6.38 -23.36 30.83
N LEU A 536 -6.05 -24.09 29.76
CA LEU A 536 -4.84 -24.91 29.69
C LEU A 536 -3.88 -24.31 28.67
N ILE A 537 -2.86 -23.59 29.16
CA ILE A 537 -1.89 -22.89 28.30
C ILE A 537 -0.58 -23.69 28.21
N LEU A 538 -0.16 -23.99 26.98
CA LEU A 538 1.13 -24.61 26.64
C LEU A 538 2.03 -23.58 25.92
N ALA A 539 2.94 -22.93 26.63
CA ALA A 539 3.83 -21.90 26.07
C ALA A 539 5.33 -22.28 26.13
N LEU A 540 6.03 -22.08 25.00
CA LEU A 540 7.43 -22.50 24.82
C LEU A 540 8.50 -21.41 25.08
N LYS A 541 8.14 -20.12 25.19
CA LYS A 541 9.13 -19.03 25.34
C LYS A 541 8.81 -18.00 26.42
N GLN A 542 7.72 -17.25 26.31
CA GLN A 542 7.38 -16.19 27.25
C GLN A 542 5.87 -15.97 27.23
N LEU A 543 5.25 -15.91 28.41
CA LEU A 543 3.84 -15.59 28.60
C LEU A 543 3.75 -14.40 29.56
N SER A 544 2.88 -13.43 29.25
CA SER A 544 2.58 -12.29 30.10
C SER A 544 1.06 -12.20 30.22
N ILE A 545 0.55 -12.37 31.43
CA ILE A 545 -0.88 -12.33 31.71
C ILE A 545 -1.15 -11.15 32.66
N PRO A 546 -1.78 -10.07 32.18
CA PRO A 546 -2.33 -9.01 33.02
C PRO A 546 -3.77 -9.34 33.42
N GLU A 547 -4.01 -9.61 34.70
CA GLU A 547 -5.33 -10.01 35.20
C GLU A 547 -6.07 -8.91 35.98
N THR A 548 -7.41 -9.00 35.96
CA THR A 548 -8.33 -8.16 36.75
C THR A 548 -9.45 -8.94 37.47
N ALA A 549 -9.47 -10.28 37.41
CA ALA A 549 -10.51 -11.13 38.00
C ALA A 549 -9.98 -12.51 38.43
N SER A 550 -10.74 -13.22 39.28
CA SER A 550 -10.35 -14.49 39.91
C SER A 550 -10.75 -15.72 39.09
N SER A 551 -9.77 -16.45 38.55
CA SER A 551 -9.92 -17.76 37.91
C SER A 551 -9.08 -18.83 38.63
N LEU A 552 -9.19 -20.10 38.23
CA LEU A 552 -8.37 -21.21 38.72
C LEU A 552 -7.67 -21.82 37.50
N GLU A 553 -6.35 -21.63 37.41
CA GLU A 553 -5.59 -21.92 36.19
C GLU A 553 -4.61 -23.08 36.37
N THR A 554 -4.38 -23.84 35.29
CA THR A 554 -3.33 -24.87 35.26
C THR A 554 -2.36 -24.54 34.13
N LEU A 555 -1.17 -24.06 34.50
CA LEU A 555 -0.15 -23.60 33.55
C LEU A 555 0.97 -24.62 33.36
N LEU A 556 1.32 -24.92 32.10
CA LEU A 556 2.47 -25.75 31.74
C LEU A 556 3.43 -25.00 30.81
N MET A 557 4.58 -24.57 31.33
CA MET A 557 5.56 -23.78 30.59
C MET A 557 6.98 -24.33 30.70
N ASN A 558 7.75 -24.11 29.63
CA ASN A 558 9.12 -24.63 29.51
C ASN A 558 10.23 -23.58 29.71
N LYS A 559 9.96 -22.28 29.89
CA LYS A 559 11.04 -21.25 29.95
C LYS A 559 10.88 -20.10 30.95
N GLN A 560 9.83 -19.28 30.85
CA GLN A 560 9.72 -18.07 31.69
C GLN A 560 8.26 -17.64 31.86
N LEU A 561 7.88 -17.34 33.10
CA LEU A 561 6.59 -16.75 33.49
C LEU A 561 6.83 -15.37 34.11
N ILE A 562 6.05 -14.38 33.71
CA ILE A 562 5.93 -13.10 34.41
C ILE A 562 4.44 -12.90 34.69
N THR A 563 4.05 -12.93 35.95
CA THR A 563 2.70 -12.59 36.39
C THR A 563 2.71 -11.22 37.07
N SER A 564 1.64 -10.46 36.89
CA SER A 564 1.38 -9.23 37.64
C SER A 564 -0.09 -9.23 38.02
N ASP A 565 -0.40 -9.67 39.24
CA ASP A 565 -1.77 -9.76 39.74
C ASP A 565 -2.10 -8.54 40.63
N SER A 566 -3.39 -8.23 40.71
CA SER A 566 -3.97 -7.21 41.59
C SER A 566 -5.09 -7.75 42.50
N VAL A 567 -5.44 -9.04 42.43
CA VAL A 567 -6.58 -9.65 43.16
C VAL A 567 -6.24 -11.05 43.70
N LEU A 568 -7.14 -11.63 44.50
CA LEU A 568 -6.98 -12.92 45.18
C LEU A 568 -7.21 -14.12 44.22
N GLY A 569 -6.13 -14.77 43.77
CA GLY A 569 -6.13 -16.04 43.02
C GLY A 569 -5.54 -17.22 43.80
N THR A 570 -5.78 -18.46 43.33
CA THR A 570 -5.09 -19.67 43.84
C THR A 570 -4.44 -20.41 42.67
N ASP A 571 -3.13 -20.23 42.49
CA ASP A 571 -2.43 -20.77 41.31
C ASP A 571 -1.76 -22.10 41.60
N GLU A 572 -1.94 -23.08 40.71
CA GLU A 572 -1.23 -24.37 40.77
C GLU A 572 -0.24 -24.49 39.60
N ILE A 573 1.07 -24.41 39.91
CA ILE A 573 2.15 -24.43 38.91
C ILE A 573 3.00 -25.71 39.06
N LEU A 574 3.16 -26.49 37.99
CA LEU A 574 3.86 -27.79 37.99
C LEU A 574 5.19 -27.77 37.18
N LYS A 575 6.34 -27.68 37.90
CA LYS A 575 7.78 -27.85 37.44
C LYS A 575 8.31 -26.79 36.44
N SER A 576 9.61 -26.59 36.13
CA SER A 576 10.90 -26.74 36.84
C SER A 576 11.82 -25.61 36.32
N LEU A 577 12.37 -24.79 37.23
CA LEU A 577 13.36 -23.68 37.08
C LEU A 577 12.83 -22.24 37.27
N GLN A 578 13.79 -21.41 37.74
CA GLN A 578 13.77 -20.06 38.31
C GLN A 578 12.51 -19.21 38.17
N PHE A 579 12.00 -18.79 39.32
CA PHE A 579 10.88 -17.86 39.48
C PHE A 579 11.37 -16.43 39.72
N TYR A 580 10.68 -15.45 39.15
CA TYR A 580 10.80 -14.04 39.51
C TYR A 580 9.39 -13.55 39.82
N VAL A 581 9.08 -13.37 41.11
CA VAL A 581 7.77 -12.87 41.57
C VAL A 581 8.00 -11.46 42.11
N GLN A 582 7.25 -10.49 41.59
CA GLN A 582 7.26 -9.12 42.08
C GLN A 582 5.83 -8.76 42.50
N ASP A 583 5.54 -8.97 43.78
CA ASP A 583 4.26 -8.55 44.37
C ASP A 583 4.37 -7.13 44.95
N SER A 584 3.26 -6.39 44.92
CA SER A 584 3.08 -5.07 45.54
C SER A 584 1.98 -5.07 46.60
N SER A 585 1.35 -6.22 46.87
CA SER A 585 0.29 -6.40 47.84
C SER A 585 0.84 -6.72 49.24
N SER A 586 0.02 -6.49 50.28
CA SER A 586 0.37 -6.72 51.70
C SER A 586 -0.22 -8.01 52.27
N SER A 587 -0.63 -8.95 51.43
CA SER A 587 -1.35 -10.16 51.85
C SER A 587 -0.46 -11.42 51.89
N LEU A 588 -0.91 -12.44 52.63
CA LEU A 588 -0.20 -13.71 52.82
C LEU A 588 -0.40 -14.61 51.60
N GLU A 589 0.61 -14.73 50.75
CA GLU A 589 0.63 -15.69 49.64
C GLU A 589 1.20 -17.05 50.09
N SER A 590 0.65 -18.14 49.55
CA SER A 590 1.20 -19.48 49.75
C SER A 590 1.58 -20.11 48.41
N ILE A 591 2.88 -20.17 48.12
CA ILE A 591 3.40 -20.83 46.91
C ILE A 591 3.90 -22.24 47.30
N LYS A 592 3.35 -23.30 46.70
CA LYS A 592 3.84 -24.67 46.88
C LYS A 592 4.75 -25.06 45.70
N LEU A 593 6.05 -25.18 45.94
CA LEU A 593 7.01 -25.62 44.92
C LEU A 593 7.51 -27.05 45.18
N PRO A 594 7.54 -27.94 44.18
CA PRO A 594 8.23 -29.20 44.28
C PRO A 594 9.72 -28.98 44.00
N SER A 595 10.50 -28.81 45.07
CA SER A 595 11.97 -28.90 45.11
C SER A 595 12.75 -28.02 44.11
N THR A 596 13.02 -26.76 44.44
CA THR A 596 14.26 -26.00 44.07
C THR A 596 14.31 -24.62 44.75
N THR A 597 15.50 -24.00 44.76
CA THR A 597 15.84 -22.73 45.41
C THR A 597 15.00 -21.54 44.94
N LEU A 598 14.37 -20.85 45.88
CA LEU A 598 13.62 -19.60 45.71
C LEU A 598 14.52 -18.40 46.04
N LEU A 599 14.57 -17.39 45.18
CA LEU A 599 15.15 -16.07 45.49
C LEU A 599 13.99 -15.06 45.49
N VAL A 600 13.62 -14.58 46.68
CA VAL A 600 12.62 -13.52 46.85
C VAL A 600 13.37 -12.20 47.06
N LEU A 601 13.04 -11.17 46.28
CA LEU A 601 13.51 -9.80 46.49
C LEU A 601 12.31 -8.96 46.91
N GLU A 602 12.18 -8.71 48.20
CA GLU A 602 11.20 -7.75 48.72
C GLU A 602 11.76 -6.33 48.58
N SER A 603 10.99 -5.44 47.96
CA SER A 603 11.18 -4.00 48.13
C SER A 603 9.98 -3.43 48.88
N SER A 604 10.05 -3.39 50.20
CA SER A 604 9.09 -2.62 50.98
C SER A 604 9.45 -1.13 50.88
N VAL A 605 8.58 -0.33 50.26
CA VAL A 605 8.50 1.11 50.55
C VAL A 605 7.44 1.24 51.63
N GLY A 606 7.83 1.79 52.79
CA GLY A 606 6.90 2.04 53.90
C GLY A 606 5.81 3.04 53.54
#